data_AF-A0A2Y9DUG3-F1
#
_entry.id   AF-A0A2Y9DUG3-F1
#
_cell.length_a   1.000
_cell.length_b   1.000
_cell.length_c   1.000
_cell.angle_alpha   90.00
_cell.angle_beta   90.00
_cell.angle_gamma   90.00
#
_symmetry.space_group_name_H-M   'P 1'
#
loop_
_entity.id
_entity.type
_entity.pdbx_description
1 polymer ?
#
loop_
_entity_poly.entity_id
_entity_poly.type
_entity_poly.pdbx_seq_one_letter_code
_entity_poly.pdbx_strand_id
1 'polypeptide(L)'
;MAAANPWDPASASNAAGLLLGHFVASGLVTQEMLNISKKSASCFVNFSRLQQITNIQAEIYQKNLEIELLRLEKDTADVVHPFFLAQKCHTLQSMSNHLEAVLKEKRSLRQRLMKPICQENLPIEAIYHRYMVHLLELAVNFIEKLETHLETIRNIPHLDANLKNMSKALAKMDILVTETEELAENILKWWEQQREVSSCIPKILTEENYLHKHDIIMPPLSFNSKVPVQTINAK
;
A
#
# COMPACT_ATOMS: atom_id res chain seq x y z
N MET A 1 -72.72 80.39 7.04
CA MET A 1 -72.13 81.28 6.02
C MET A 1 -70.62 81.21 6.18
N ALA A 2 -69.91 80.60 5.23
CA ALA A 2 -68.45 80.59 5.25
C ALA A 2 -67.95 81.96 4.79
N ALA A 3 -67.18 82.65 5.62
CA ALA A 3 -66.54 83.89 5.23
C ALA A 3 -65.57 83.61 4.06
N ALA A 4 -65.75 84.33 2.96
CA ALA A 4 -64.90 84.17 1.78
C ALA A 4 -63.44 84.45 2.15
N ASN A 5 -62.53 83.59 1.66
CA ASN A 5 -61.11 83.66 1.95
C ASN A 5 -60.54 85.01 1.49
N PRO A 6 -59.99 85.86 2.38
CA PRO A 6 -59.42 87.15 2.02
C PRO A 6 -58.22 87.07 1.07
N TRP A 7 -57.64 85.88 0.91
CA TRP A 7 -56.43 85.63 0.13
C TRP A 7 -56.69 84.97 -1.23
N ASP A 8 -57.96 84.76 -1.59
CA ASP A 8 -58.33 84.27 -2.92
C ASP A 8 -58.30 85.43 -3.93
N PRO A 9 -57.41 85.43 -4.95
CA PRO A 9 -57.37 86.46 -5.98
C PRO A 9 -58.65 86.53 -6.82
N ALA A 10 -59.51 85.51 -6.76
CA ALA A 10 -60.81 85.48 -7.41
C ALA A 10 -61.95 86.04 -6.54
N SER A 11 -61.69 86.48 -5.31
CA SER A 11 -62.72 87.11 -4.48
C SER A 11 -63.17 88.45 -5.08
N ALA A 12 -64.49 88.58 -5.26
CA ALA A 12 -65.14 89.73 -5.89
C ALA A 12 -64.63 91.06 -5.34
N SER A 13 -64.36 92.00 -6.25
CA SER A 13 -64.03 93.42 -6.05
C SER A 13 -64.26 93.92 -4.61
N ASN A 14 -63.23 93.83 -3.76
CA ASN A 14 -63.31 94.37 -2.42
C ASN A 14 -63.54 95.90 -2.49
N ALA A 15 -64.16 96.50 -1.47
CA ALA A 15 -64.48 97.93 -1.46
C ALA A 15 -63.24 98.85 -1.67
N ALA A 16 -62.06 98.41 -1.23
CA ALA A 16 -60.80 99.12 -1.47
C ALA A 16 -60.38 99.04 -2.95
N GLY A 17 -60.65 97.93 -3.65
CA GLY A 17 -60.42 97.77 -5.09
C GLY A 17 -61.25 98.76 -5.93
N LEU A 18 -62.50 99.00 -5.53
CA LEU A 18 -63.35 100.02 -6.17
C LEU A 18 -62.83 101.44 -5.92
N LEU A 19 -62.42 101.75 -4.69
CA LEU A 19 -61.83 103.06 -4.35
C LEU A 19 -60.52 103.32 -5.09
N LEU A 20 -59.65 102.32 -5.16
CA LEU A 20 -58.41 102.40 -5.93
C LEU A 20 -58.69 102.58 -7.42
N GLY A 21 -59.68 101.88 -7.98
CA GLY A 21 -60.14 102.07 -9.36
C GLY A 21 -60.64 103.48 -9.64
N HIS A 22 -61.39 104.08 -8.70
CA HIS A 22 -61.83 105.47 -8.80
C HIS A 22 -60.64 106.45 -8.73
N PHE A 23 -59.66 106.21 -7.86
CA PHE A 23 -58.47 107.07 -7.79
C PHE A 23 -57.62 107.01 -9.06
N VAL A 24 -57.53 105.84 -9.70
CA VAL A 24 -56.89 105.70 -11.02
C VAL A 24 -57.68 106.43 -12.11
N ALA A 25 -59.01 106.29 -12.13
CA ALA A 25 -59.86 106.98 -13.10
C ALA A 25 -59.86 108.51 -12.94
N SER A 26 -59.71 108.99 -11.70
CA SER A 26 -59.59 110.42 -11.38
C SER A 26 -58.22 111.03 -11.66
N GLY A 27 -57.23 110.22 -12.06
CA GLY A 27 -55.85 110.65 -12.32
C GLY A 27 -55.03 111.00 -11.08
N LEU A 28 -55.58 110.80 -9.87
CA LEU A 28 -54.92 111.09 -8.60
C LEU A 28 -53.78 110.10 -8.29
N VAL A 29 -53.88 108.87 -8.82
CA VAL A 29 -52.86 107.82 -8.71
C VAL A 29 -52.64 107.21 -10.09
N THR A 30 -51.40 107.13 -10.56
CA THR A 30 -51.09 106.46 -11.82
C THR A 30 -51.00 104.94 -11.62
N GLN A 31 -51.37 104.17 -12.65
CA GLN A 31 -51.26 102.71 -12.63
C GLN A 31 -49.82 102.23 -12.34
N GLU A 32 -48.82 103.02 -12.72
CA GLU A 32 -47.41 102.76 -12.44
C GLU A 32 -47.09 102.83 -10.94
N MET A 33 -47.66 103.80 -10.20
CA MET A 33 -47.45 103.92 -8.75
C MET A 33 -48.03 102.72 -7.98
N LEU A 34 -49.17 102.17 -8.41
CA LEU A 34 -49.75 100.94 -7.84
C LEU A 34 -48.91 99.70 -8.19
N ASN A 35 -48.33 99.66 -9.39
CA ASN A 35 -47.52 98.54 -9.84
C ASN A 35 -46.14 98.45 -9.15
N ILE A 36 -45.59 99.55 -8.61
CA ILE A 36 -44.33 99.53 -7.84
C ILE A 36 -44.47 98.66 -6.57
N SER A 37 -45.62 98.71 -5.90
CA SER A 37 -45.94 97.88 -4.74
C SER A 37 -46.18 96.40 -5.10
N LYS A 38 -46.39 96.07 -6.38
CA LYS A 38 -46.69 94.72 -6.86
C LYS A 38 -45.44 93.88 -7.13
N LYS A 39 -44.23 94.44 -6.98
CA LYS A 39 -43.00 93.62 -6.96
C LYS A 39 -43.14 92.61 -5.83
N SER A 40 -43.39 91.36 -6.21
CA SER A 40 -43.56 90.24 -5.30
C SER A 40 -42.39 90.23 -4.32
N ALA A 41 -42.70 90.16 -3.02
CA ALA A 41 -41.66 90.15 -2.01
C ALA A 41 -40.72 88.96 -2.29
N SER A 42 -39.43 89.25 -2.49
CA SER A 42 -38.33 88.29 -2.70
C SER A 42 -38.41 87.07 -1.76
N CYS A 43 -38.96 87.28 -0.56
CA CYS A 43 -39.25 86.25 0.45
C CYS A 43 -40.06 85.05 -0.09
N PHE A 44 -41.10 85.26 -0.92
CA PHE A 44 -41.94 84.17 -1.43
C PHE A 44 -41.23 83.27 -2.45
N VAL A 45 -40.29 83.82 -3.22
CA VAL A 45 -39.45 83.03 -4.14
C VAL A 45 -38.52 82.10 -3.34
N ASN A 46 -37.97 82.58 -2.22
CA ASN A 46 -37.15 81.76 -1.34
C ASN A 46 -37.95 80.64 -0.66
N PHE A 47 -39.21 80.88 -0.27
CA PHE A 47 -40.09 79.83 0.25
C PHE A 47 -40.41 78.76 -0.79
N SER A 48 -40.73 79.15 -2.02
CA SER A 48 -40.96 78.19 -3.11
C SER A 48 -39.72 77.33 -3.39
N ARG A 49 -38.53 77.95 -3.41
CA ARG A 49 -37.25 77.23 -3.57
C ARG A 49 -36.97 76.28 -2.40
N LEU A 50 -37.21 76.72 -1.16
CA LEU A 50 -37.02 75.89 0.02
C LEU A 50 -37.97 74.68 -0.02
N GLN A 51 -39.24 74.89 -0.38
CA GLN A 51 -40.21 73.82 -0.55
C GLN A 51 -39.76 72.81 -1.61
N GLN A 52 -39.24 73.27 -2.75
CA GLN A 52 -38.70 72.38 -3.79
C GLN A 52 -37.50 71.57 -3.29
N ILE A 53 -36.58 72.20 -2.55
CA ILE A 53 -35.42 71.50 -1.95
C ILE A 53 -35.91 70.43 -0.97
N THR A 54 -36.86 70.74 -0.10
CA THR A 54 -37.42 69.78 0.86
C THR A 54 -38.12 68.62 0.14
N ASN A 55 -38.87 68.89 -0.93
CA ASN A 55 -39.51 67.86 -1.73
C ASN A 55 -38.48 66.93 -2.38
N ILE A 56 -37.44 67.49 -3.00
CA ILE A 56 -36.34 66.72 -3.61
C ILE A 56 -35.60 65.89 -2.56
N GLN A 57 -35.34 66.47 -1.38
CA GLN A 57 -34.70 65.74 -0.28
C GLN A 57 -35.56 64.55 0.16
N ALA A 58 -36.87 64.74 0.32
CA ALA A 58 -37.78 63.64 0.65
C ALA A 58 -37.76 62.52 -0.40
N GLU A 59 -37.72 62.89 -1.70
CA GLU A 59 -37.60 61.92 -2.79
C GLU A 59 -36.27 61.16 -2.74
N ILE A 60 -35.15 61.85 -2.47
CA ILE A 60 -33.83 61.22 -2.29
C ILE A 60 -33.87 60.22 -1.13
N TYR A 61 -34.44 60.61 0.02
CA TYR A 61 -34.57 59.70 1.17
C TYR A 61 -35.41 58.48 0.83
N GLN A 62 -36.54 58.66 0.14
CA GLN A 62 -37.38 57.55 -0.30
C GLN A 62 -36.62 56.61 -1.23
N LYS A 63 -35.88 57.14 -2.21
CA LYS A 63 -35.09 56.34 -3.16
C LYS A 63 -33.93 55.62 -2.48
N ASN A 64 -33.28 56.23 -1.50
CA ASN A 64 -32.24 55.57 -0.71
C ASN A 64 -32.79 54.37 0.07
N LEU A 65 -33.98 54.50 0.68
CA LEU A 65 -34.63 53.40 1.37
C LEU A 65 -35.00 52.25 0.41
N GLU A 66 -35.49 52.58 -0.79
CA GLU A 66 -35.78 51.58 -1.83
C GLU A 66 -34.51 50.81 -2.25
N ILE A 67 -33.38 51.51 -2.38
CA ILE A 67 -32.08 50.89 -2.68
C ILE A 67 -31.62 49.97 -1.55
N GLU A 68 -31.75 50.38 -0.28
CA GLU A 68 -31.41 49.54 0.86
C GLU A 68 -32.26 48.27 0.92
N LEU A 69 -33.56 48.37 0.66
CA LEU A 69 -34.46 47.23 0.61
C LEU A 69 -34.04 46.23 -0.47
N LEU A 70 -33.75 46.72 -1.69
CA LEU A 70 -33.30 45.87 -2.80
C LEU A 70 -31.95 45.21 -2.52
N ARG A 71 -31.04 45.92 -1.82
CA ARG A 71 -29.76 45.33 -1.38
C ARG A 71 -29.98 44.20 -0.39
N LEU A 72 -30.83 44.41 0.63
CA LEU A 72 -31.17 43.38 1.60
C LEU A 72 -31.83 42.16 0.94
N GLU A 73 -32.74 42.38 0.00
CA GLU A 73 -33.37 41.31 -0.78
C GLU A 73 -32.32 40.51 -1.56
N LYS A 74 -31.40 41.19 -2.25
CA LYS A 74 -30.31 40.56 -2.99
C LYS A 74 -29.39 39.75 -2.06
N ASP A 75 -29.00 40.33 -0.93
CA ASP A 75 -28.06 39.69 0.02
C ASP A 75 -28.70 38.48 0.72
N THR A 76 -30.03 38.45 0.82
CA THR A 76 -30.79 37.33 1.41
C THR A 76 -31.40 36.38 0.36
N ALA A 77 -31.23 36.69 -0.93
CA ALA A 77 -31.87 35.95 -2.02
C ALA A 77 -31.47 34.47 -2.03
N ASP A 78 -30.23 34.14 -1.66
CA ASP A 78 -29.75 32.77 -1.69
C ASP A 78 -30.42 31.86 -0.63
N VAL A 79 -31.07 32.45 0.39
CA VAL A 79 -31.79 31.74 1.46
C VAL A 79 -33.31 31.90 1.38
N VAL A 80 -33.79 32.99 0.79
CA VAL A 80 -35.24 33.32 0.76
C VAL A 80 -35.85 33.12 -0.63
N HIS A 81 -35.08 33.33 -1.70
CA HIS A 81 -35.65 33.32 -3.04
C HIS A 81 -35.83 31.88 -3.58
N PRO A 82 -37.05 31.48 -3.99
CA PRO A 82 -37.38 30.10 -4.36
C PRO A 82 -36.46 29.48 -5.41
N PHE A 83 -35.94 30.26 -6.36
CA PHE A 83 -35.00 29.78 -7.38
C PHE A 83 -33.71 29.19 -6.78
N PHE A 84 -33.03 29.93 -5.88
CA PHE A 84 -31.77 29.48 -5.29
C PHE A 84 -32.01 28.33 -4.29
N LEU A 85 -33.12 28.39 -3.53
CA LEU A 85 -33.55 27.29 -2.68
C LEU A 85 -33.80 26.02 -3.48
N ALA A 86 -34.56 26.09 -4.57
CA ALA A 86 -34.84 24.95 -5.44
C ALA A 86 -33.55 24.35 -6.02
N GLN A 87 -32.61 25.18 -6.44
CA GLN A 87 -31.29 24.74 -6.91
C GLN A 87 -30.49 24.02 -5.81
N LYS A 88 -30.46 24.57 -4.59
CA LYS A 88 -29.80 23.96 -3.42
C LYS A 88 -30.48 22.62 -3.07
N CYS A 89 -31.81 22.57 -3.04
CA CYS A 89 -32.59 21.36 -2.79
C CYS A 89 -32.34 20.28 -3.85
N HIS A 90 -32.30 20.65 -5.13
CA HIS A 90 -32.00 19.71 -6.22
C HIS A 90 -30.60 19.11 -6.08
N THR A 91 -29.61 19.94 -5.75
CA THR A 91 -28.24 19.47 -5.49
C THR A 91 -28.19 18.49 -4.33
N LEU A 92 -28.85 18.82 -3.22
CA LEU A 92 -28.91 17.96 -2.04
C LEU A 92 -29.63 16.63 -2.33
N GLN A 93 -30.74 16.69 -3.06
CA GLN A 93 -31.50 15.51 -3.46
C GLN A 93 -30.67 14.61 -4.39
N SER A 94 -29.93 15.18 -5.32
CA SER A 94 -28.99 14.45 -6.18
C SER A 94 -27.93 13.71 -5.35
N MET A 95 -27.29 14.40 -4.41
CA MET A 95 -26.31 13.78 -3.49
C MET A 95 -26.95 12.65 -2.66
N SER A 96 -28.15 12.87 -2.12
CA SER A 96 -28.88 11.86 -1.36
C SER A 96 -29.17 10.62 -2.21
N ASN A 97 -29.59 10.80 -3.46
CA ASN A 97 -29.84 9.70 -4.40
C ASN A 97 -28.57 8.91 -4.69
N HIS A 98 -27.43 9.60 -4.89
CA HIS A 98 -26.13 8.95 -5.08
C HIS A 98 -25.71 8.14 -3.85
N LEU A 99 -25.89 8.67 -2.64
CA LEU A 99 -25.62 7.95 -1.40
C LEU A 99 -26.51 6.72 -1.25
N GLU A 100 -27.79 6.83 -1.58
CA GLU A 100 -28.72 5.70 -1.56
C GLU A 100 -28.28 4.59 -2.53
N ALA A 101 -27.84 4.96 -3.74
CA ALA A 101 -27.33 4.02 -4.73
C ALA A 101 -26.08 3.28 -4.20
N VAL A 102 -25.13 4.00 -3.59
CA VAL A 102 -23.93 3.39 -2.97
C VAL A 102 -24.32 2.42 -1.86
N LEU A 103 -25.31 2.76 -1.03
CA LEU A 103 -25.78 1.87 0.03
C LEU A 103 -26.45 0.61 -0.52
N LYS A 104 -27.23 0.73 -1.61
CA LYS A 104 -27.83 -0.42 -2.32
C LYS A 104 -26.75 -1.34 -2.89
N GLU A 105 -25.74 -0.79 -3.55
CA GLU A 105 -24.61 -1.57 -4.08
C GLU A 105 -23.80 -2.25 -2.98
N LYS A 106 -23.50 -1.56 -1.88
CA LYS A 106 -22.85 -2.17 -0.72
C LYS A 106 -23.66 -3.36 -0.18
N ARG A 107 -24.99 -3.23 -0.11
CA ARG A 107 -25.88 -4.32 0.33
C ARG A 107 -25.86 -5.48 -0.66
N SER A 108 -25.95 -5.20 -1.95
CA SER A 108 -25.87 -6.19 -3.04
C SER A 108 -24.53 -6.95 -3.00
N LEU A 109 -23.42 -6.23 -2.86
CA LEU A 109 -22.09 -6.81 -2.74
C LEU A 109 -21.98 -7.72 -1.52
N ARG A 110 -22.46 -7.26 -0.35
CA ARG A 110 -22.48 -8.10 0.85
C ARG A 110 -23.29 -9.38 0.61
N GLN A 111 -24.47 -9.29 -0.01
CA GLN A 111 -25.27 -10.47 -0.33
C GLN A 111 -24.55 -11.41 -1.30
N ARG A 112 -23.85 -10.87 -2.30
CA ARG A 112 -23.03 -11.66 -3.24
C ARG A 112 -21.86 -12.34 -2.56
N LEU A 113 -21.18 -11.66 -1.63
CA LEU A 113 -20.06 -12.22 -0.86
C LEU A 113 -20.52 -13.23 0.20
N MET A 114 -21.72 -13.06 0.75
CA MET A 114 -22.32 -14.05 1.65
C MET A 114 -22.80 -15.30 0.94
N LYS A 115 -23.02 -15.25 -0.38
CA LYS A 115 -23.23 -16.47 -1.17
C LYS A 115 -21.87 -17.17 -1.27
N PRO A 116 -21.74 -18.40 -0.73
CA PRO A 116 -20.50 -19.16 -0.85
C PRO A 116 -20.13 -19.29 -2.34
N ILE A 117 -18.92 -18.85 -2.71
CA ILE A 117 -18.43 -18.88 -4.10
C ILE A 117 -18.30 -20.31 -4.63
N CYS A 118 -18.24 -21.27 -3.70
CA CYS A 118 -18.42 -22.68 -3.92
C CYS A 118 -19.15 -23.23 -2.69
N GLN A 119 -19.82 -24.37 -2.83
CA GLN A 119 -20.36 -25.18 -1.75
C GLN A 119 -19.20 -25.78 -0.93
N GLU A 120 -18.33 -24.93 -0.36
CA GLU A 120 -17.04 -25.27 0.27
C GLU A 120 -17.20 -25.89 1.65
N ASN A 121 -18.37 -25.71 2.26
CA ASN A 121 -18.73 -26.48 3.42
C ASN A 121 -19.43 -27.73 2.92
N LEU A 122 -18.73 -28.87 2.94
CA LEU A 122 -19.43 -30.15 3.06
C LEU A 122 -20.37 -29.98 4.26
N PRO A 123 -21.71 -30.12 4.10
CA PRO A 123 -22.63 -29.94 5.22
C PRO A 123 -22.40 -31.11 6.19
N ILE A 124 -21.41 -30.94 7.06
CA ILE A 124 -21.10 -31.88 8.12
C ILE A 124 -22.00 -31.48 9.27
N GLU A 125 -22.83 -32.42 9.71
CA GLU A 125 -23.64 -32.27 10.90
C GLU A 125 -22.73 -31.98 12.11
N ALA A 126 -23.14 -31.08 13.00
CA ALA A 126 -22.30 -30.59 14.10
C ALA A 126 -21.73 -31.72 14.99
N ILE A 127 -22.44 -32.85 15.06
CA ILE A 127 -22.05 -34.07 15.79
C ILE A 127 -20.73 -34.63 15.25
N TYR A 128 -20.49 -34.51 13.94
CA TYR A 128 -19.29 -35.06 13.28
C TYR A 128 -18.11 -34.09 13.22
N HIS A 129 -18.27 -32.83 13.63
CA HIS A 129 -17.19 -31.83 13.57
C HIS A 129 -15.97 -32.25 14.39
N ARG A 130 -16.17 -32.78 15.60
CA ARG A 130 -15.08 -33.26 16.46
C ARG A 130 -14.27 -34.37 15.78
N TYR A 131 -14.94 -35.30 15.11
CA TYR A 131 -14.29 -36.41 14.42
C TYR A 131 -13.58 -35.93 13.14
N MET A 132 -14.15 -34.96 12.43
CA MET A 132 -13.53 -34.37 11.24
C MET A 132 -12.27 -33.58 11.56
N VAL A 133 -12.26 -32.81 12.65
CA VAL A 133 -11.06 -32.12 13.12
C VAL A 133 -9.96 -33.13 13.43
N HIS A 134 -10.29 -34.21 14.15
CA HIS A 134 -9.31 -35.25 14.48
C HIS A 134 -8.80 -35.99 13.22
N LEU A 135 -9.67 -36.27 12.24
CA LEU A 135 -9.29 -36.89 10.97
C LEU A 135 -8.36 -35.98 10.16
N LEU A 136 -8.67 -34.68 10.08
CA LEU A 136 -7.84 -33.69 9.40
C LEU A 136 -6.46 -33.58 10.07
N GLU A 137 -6.41 -33.57 11.40
CA GLU A 137 -5.16 -33.56 12.15
C GLU A 137 -4.32 -34.83 11.88
N LEU A 138 -4.95 -36.00 11.88
CA LEU A 138 -4.30 -37.26 11.49
C LEU A 138 -3.79 -37.23 10.05
N ALA A 139 -4.59 -36.70 9.11
CA ALA A 139 -4.22 -36.61 7.70
C ALA A 139 -3.04 -35.67 7.49
N VAL A 140 -3.02 -34.51 8.15
CA VAL A 140 -1.90 -33.56 8.10
C VAL A 140 -0.63 -34.19 8.66
N ASN A 141 -0.72 -34.81 9.84
CA ASN A 141 0.43 -35.50 10.46
C ASN A 141 0.95 -36.67 9.60
N PHE A 142 0.06 -37.39 8.92
CA PHE A 142 0.43 -38.45 8.00
C PHE A 142 1.14 -37.90 6.77
N ILE A 143 0.60 -36.86 6.13
CA ILE A 143 1.19 -36.21 4.94
C ILE A 143 2.58 -35.66 5.29
N GLU A 144 2.74 -35.03 6.45
CA GLU A 144 4.03 -34.51 6.91
C GLU A 144 5.10 -35.62 7.02
N LYS A 145 4.71 -36.79 7.53
CA LYS A 145 5.64 -37.91 7.77
C LYS A 145 5.80 -38.86 6.58
N LEU A 146 4.91 -38.79 5.59
CA LEU A 146 4.87 -39.73 4.46
C LEU A 146 6.19 -39.78 3.72
N GLU A 147 6.79 -38.62 3.43
CA GLU A 147 8.06 -38.53 2.70
C GLU A 147 9.18 -39.26 3.46
N THR A 148 9.28 -39.04 4.78
CA THR A 148 10.27 -39.71 5.62
C THR A 148 10.06 -41.22 5.66
N HIS A 149 8.80 -41.68 5.72
CA HIS A 149 8.47 -43.10 5.68
C HIS A 149 8.82 -43.73 4.33
N LEU A 150 8.53 -43.06 3.21
CA LEU A 150 8.90 -43.54 1.87
C LEU A 150 10.42 -43.62 1.69
N GLU A 151 11.16 -42.63 2.19
CA GLU A 151 12.61 -42.64 2.16
C GLU A 151 13.17 -43.82 2.96
N THR A 152 12.62 -44.11 4.16
CA THR A 152 13.05 -45.30 4.92
C THR A 152 12.80 -46.60 4.15
N ILE A 153 11.64 -46.75 3.51
CA ILE A 153 11.29 -47.95 2.73
C ILE A 153 12.22 -48.10 1.52
N ARG A 154 12.54 -47.01 0.82
CA ARG A 154 13.46 -47.03 -0.33
C ARG A 154 14.88 -47.45 0.04
N ASN A 155 15.32 -47.15 1.25
CA ASN A 155 16.67 -47.47 1.72
C ASN A 155 16.83 -48.93 2.22
N ILE A 156 15.74 -49.66 2.50
CA ILE A 156 15.78 -51.05 3.00
C ILE A 156 16.47 -52.02 2.02
N PRO A 157 16.17 -52.04 0.70
CA PRO A 157 16.84 -52.95 -0.25
C PRO A 157 18.35 -52.69 -0.38
N HIS A 158 18.78 -51.44 -0.21
CA HIS A 158 20.19 -51.07 -0.29
C HIS A 158 20.98 -51.53 0.94
N LEU A 159 20.32 -51.75 2.07
CA LEU A 159 20.96 -52.22 3.30
C LEU A 159 21.54 -53.64 3.14
N ASP A 160 20.81 -54.57 2.51
CA ASP A 160 21.30 -55.95 2.28
C ASP A 160 22.51 -55.99 1.35
N ALA A 161 22.48 -55.21 0.27
CA ALA A 161 23.61 -55.09 -0.65
C ALA A 161 24.84 -54.47 0.04
N ASN A 162 24.64 -53.43 0.85
CA ASN A 162 25.71 -52.81 1.62
C ASN A 162 26.28 -53.76 2.67
N LEU A 163 25.44 -54.53 3.36
CA LEU A 163 25.87 -55.54 4.34
C LEU A 163 26.71 -56.65 3.69
N LYS A 164 26.31 -57.15 2.51
CA LYS A 164 27.09 -58.12 1.74
C LYS A 164 28.44 -57.57 1.29
N ASN A 165 28.48 -56.31 0.87
CA ASN A 165 29.73 -55.64 0.51
C ASN A 165 30.67 -55.47 1.72
N MET A 166 30.13 -55.11 2.89
CA MET A 166 30.89 -55.04 4.14
C MET A 166 31.41 -56.41 4.56
N SER A 167 30.58 -57.45 4.49
CA SER A 167 31.00 -58.83 4.78
C SER A 167 32.12 -59.30 3.85
N LYS A 168 32.05 -58.97 2.55
CA LYS A 168 33.12 -59.27 1.58
C LYS A 168 34.40 -58.48 1.88
N ALA A 169 34.28 -57.23 2.31
CA ALA A 169 35.44 -56.42 2.71
C ALA A 169 36.11 -56.97 3.98
N LEU A 170 35.31 -57.42 4.94
CA LEU A 170 35.78 -58.08 6.16
C LEU A 170 36.59 -59.34 5.82
N ALA A 171 36.04 -60.22 4.99
CA ALA A 171 36.74 -61.45 4.57
C ALA A 171 38.07 -61.16 3.84
N LYS A 172 38.13 -60.11 3.01
CA LYS A 172 39.40 -59.68 2.38
C LYS A 172 40.41 -59.18 3.40
N MET A 173 39.95 -58.45 4.41
CA MET A 173 40.80 -57.96 5.48
C MET A 173 41.36 -59.12 6.29
N ASP A 174 40.54 -60.14 6.60
CA ASP A 174 41.00 -61.34 7.30
C ASP A 174 42.10 -62.05 6.52
N ILE A 175 41.96 -62.19 5.19
CA ILE A 175 43.00 -62.75 4.32
C ILE A 175 44.29 -61.92 4.39
N LEU A 176 44.20 -60.60 4.25
CA LEU A 176 45.37 -59.72 4.34
C LEU A 176 46.06 -59.83 5.71
N VAL A 177 45.30 -59.93 6.80
CA VAL A 177 45.85 -60.15 8.14
C VAL A 177 46.65 -61.45 8.18
N THR A 178 46.09 -62.55 7.66
CA THR A 178 46.82 -63.84 7.61
C THR A 178 48.06 -63.80 6.73
N GLU A 179 48.01 -63.13 5.56
CA GLU A 179 49.17 -62.95 4.69
C GLU A 179 50.27 -62.12 5.37
N THR A 180 49.89 -61.07 6.13
CA THR A 180 50.85 -60.26 6.88
C THR A 180 51.48 -61.02 8.04
N GLU A 181 50.72 -61.90 8.70
CA GLU A 181 51.23 -62.79 9.74
C GLU A 181 52.23 -63.80 9.17
N GLU A 182 51.91 -64.44 8.04
CA GLU A 182 52.83 -65.35 7.34
C GLU A 182 54.11 -64.62 6.88
N LEU A 183 53.98 -63.40 6.34
CA LEU A 183 55.13 -62.58 5.97
C LEU A 183 56.01 -62.27 7.18
N ALA A 184 55.43 -61.95 8.33
CA ALA A 184 56.17 -61.70 9.56
C ALA A 184 56.92 -62.97 10.04
N GLU A 185 56.28 -64.14 9.99
CA GLU A 185 56.94 -65.42 10.28
C GLU A 185 58.11 -65.72 9.33
N ASN A 186 57.92 -65.48 8.03
CA ASN A 186 58.96 -65.68 7.01
C ASN A 186 60.15 -64.76 7.25
N ILE A 187 59.91 -63.50 7.63
CA ILE A 187 60.98 -62.58 8.04
C ILE A 187 61.71 -63.14 9.25
N LEU A 188 61.02 -63.57 10.30
CA LEU A 188 61.66 -64.14 11.49
C LEU A 188 62.53 -65.37 11.17
N LYS A 189 62.03 -66.29 10.33
CA LYS A 189 62.82 -67.43 9.83
C LYS A 189 64.06 -67.00 9.06
N TRP A 190 63.93 -66.02 8.18
CA TRP A 190 65.07 -65.49 7.42
C TRP A 190 66.12 -64.84 8.33
N TRP A 191 65.69 -64.12 9.37
CA TRP A 191 66.59 -63.54 10.37
C TRP A 191 67.34 -64.63 11.15
N GLU A 192 66.68 -65.73 11.50
CA GLU A 192 67.30 -66.87 12.16
C GLU A 192 68.36 -67.53 11.27
N GLN A 193 68.05 -67.76 9.99
CA GLN A 193 69.01 -68.26 8.99
C GLN A 193 70.21 -67.31 8.84
N GLN A 194 69.98 -66.00 8.78
CA GLN A 194 71.07 -65.01 8.75
C GLN A 194 71.92 -65.04 10.02
N ARG A 195 71.31 -65.23 11.18
CA ARG A 195 72.03 -65.37 12.46
C ARG A 195 72.88 -66.64 12.49
N GLU A 196 72.38 -67.75 11.95
CA GLU A 196 73.14 -69.00 11.81
C GLU A 196 74.32 -68.83 10.85
N VAL A 197 74.10 -68.28 9.65
CA VAL A 197 75.15 -68.03 8.66
C VAL A 197 76.20 -67.06 9.21
N SER A 198 75.80 -65.95 9.83
CA SER A 198 76.73 -65.01 10.48
C SER A 198 77.48 -65.62 11.67
N SER A 199 76.93 -66.64 12.34
CA SER A 199 77.66 -67.42 13.35
C SER A 199 78.61 -68.46 12.75
N CYS A 200 78.36 -68.91 11.52
CA CYS A 200 79.21 -69.84 10.77
C CYS A 200 80.36 -69.12 10.05
N ILE A 201 80.19 -67.88 9.60
CA ILE A 201 81.23 -67.11 8.91
C ILE A 201 82.53 -66.99 9.73
N PRO A 202 82.50 -66.67 11.05
CA PRO A 202 83.70 -66.69 11.88
C PRO A 202 84.33 -68.09 12.00
N LYS A 203 83.52 -69.16 12.03
CA LYS A 203 84.00 -70.55 12.17
C LYS A 203 84.69 -71.04 10.89
N ILE A 204 84.13 -70.71 9.73
CA ILE A 204 84.70 -71.04 8.42
C ILE A 204 85.96 -70.21 8.16
N LEU A 205 85.97 -68.91 8.50
CA LEU A 205 87.17 -68.08 8.37
C LEU A 205 88.28 -68.49 9.35
N THR A 206 87.95 -69.07 10.50
CA THR A 206 88.97 -69.74 11.32
C THR A 206 89.49 -71.00 10.63
N GLU A 207 88.63 -71.89 10.11
CA GLU A 207 89.05 -73.10 9.38
C GLU A 207 89.84 -72.80 8.09
N GLU A 208 89.46 -71.78 7.31
CA GLU A 208 90.15 -71.34 6.09
C GLU A 208 91.48 -70.64 6.40
N ASN A 209 91.60 -69.86 7.49
CA ASN A 209 92.89 -69.33 7.92
C ASN A 209 93.85 -70.43 8.43
N TYR A 210 93.34 -71.60 8.85
CA TYR A 210 94.18 -72.76 9.11
C TYR A 210 94.58 -73.51 7.83
N LEU A 211 93.76 -73.47 6.78
CA LEU A 211 94.00 -74.19 5.52
C LEU A 211 94.80 -73.40 4.47
N HIS A 212 94.78 -72.07 4.46
CA HIS A 212 95.55 -71.26 3.48
C HIS A 212 97.04 -71.13 3.80
N LYS A 213 97.54 -71.80 4.85
CA LYS A 213 98.97 -71.84 5.19
C LYS A 213 99.73 -73.06 4.65
N HIS A 214 99.06 -74.02 3.99
CA HIS A 214 99.71 -75.18 3.37
C HIS A 214 99.00 -75.55 2.04
N ASP A 215 99.79 -75.59 0.97
CA ASP A 215 99.47 -75.79 -0.46
C ASP A 215 98.28 -76.71 -0.81
N ILE A 216 97.58 -76.39 -1.93
CA ILE A 216 97.37 -77.27 -3.11
C ILE A 216 96.40 -76.59 -4.11
N ILE A 217 96.75 -76.67 -5.40
CA ILE A 217 96.01 -76.16 -6.56
C ILE A 217 94.90 -77.14 -6.96
N MET A 218 93.67 -76.65 -7.18
CA MET A 218 92.67 -77.30 -8.05
C MET A 218 91.73 -76.27 -8.75
N PRO A 219 91.21 -76.58 -9.95
CA PRO A 219 90.69 -75.61 -10.93
C PRO A 219 89.17 -75.32 -10.78
N PRO A 220 88.63 -74.27 -11.45
CA PRO A 220 87.24 -73.83 -11.25
C PRO A 220 86.24 -74.70 -12.02
N LEU A 221 85.20 -75.17 -11.32
CA LEU A 221 83.98 -75.72 -11.93
C LEU A 221 82.96 -74.60 -12.19
N SER A 222 82.37 -74.66 -13.38
CA SER A 222 81.45 -73.70 -13.96
C SER A 222 80.06 -73.73 -13.32
N PHE A 223 79.53 -72.54 -13.00
CA PHE A 223 78.12 -72.35 -12.64
C PHE A 223 77.31 -71.98 -13.88
N ASN A 224 76.42 -72.87 -14.31
CA ASN A 224 75.38 -72.55 -15.29
C ASN A 224 74.17 -71.97 -14.56
N SER A 225 73.96 -70.66 -14.72
CA SER A 225 72.72 -69.95 -14.38
C SER A 225 71.71 -70.14 -15.51
N LYS A 226 70.53 -70.69 -15.21
CA LYS A 226 69.34 -70.61 -16.07
C LYS A 226 68.26 -69.84 -15.34
N VAL A 227 68.10 -68.58 -15.74
CA VAL A 227 66.94 -67.73 -15.48
C VAL A 227 66.01 -67.83 -16.69
N PRO A 228 64.70 -68.10 -16.54
CA PRO A 228 63.73 -67.74 -17.55
C PRO A 228 63.01 -66.46 -17.14
N VAL A 229 63.29 -65.38 -17.86
CA VAL A 229 62.46 -64.17 -17.91
C VAL A 229 61.22 -64.51 -18.74
N GLN A 230 60.03 -64.43 -18.15
CA GLN A 230 58.77 -64.52 -18.87
C GLN A 230 58.11 -63.14 -18.90
N THR A 231 58.02 -62.63 -20.12
CA THR A 231 57.40 -61.38 -20.56
C THR A 231 55.90 -61.36 -20.24
N ILE A 232 55.44 -60.30 -19.58
CA ILE A 232 54.02 -59.96 -19.49
C ILE A 232 53.80 -58.69 -20.32
N ASN A 233 53.20 -58.88 -21.49
CA ASN A 233 52.52 -57.81 -22.21
C ASN A 233 51.17 -57.60 -21.53
N ALA A 234 50.88 -56.38 -21.09
CA ALA A 234 49.54 -55.95 -20.72
C ALA A 234 49.25 -54.57 -21.28
N LYS A 235 47.98 -54.44 -21.66
CA LYS A 235 47.30 -53.34 -22.33
C LYS A 235 46.83 -52.29 -21.32
#